data_AF-A0A6C0JRR9-F1
#
_entry.id   AF-A0A6C0JRR9-F1
#
_cell.length_a   1.000
_cell.length_b   1.000
_cell.length_c   1.000
_cell.angle_alpha   90.00
_cell.angle_beta   90.00
_cell.angle_gamma   90.00
#
_symmetry.space_group_name_H-M   'P 1'
#
loop_
_entity.id
_entity.type
_entity.pdbx_description
1 polymer ?
#
loop_
_entity_poly.entity_id
_entity_poly.type
_entity_poly.pdbx_seq_one_letter_code
_entity_poly.pdbx_strand_id
1 'polypeptide(L)'
;MEFCDLCNNMLYIKTDEENNLIKACKHCEFFKKESEIKCIKISDTKYSEDDLLYNQNINKYLRYDPTLRRIRDPNISCKNSECNVSEDKQQILYIKYDSKNMKYLYVCDHCGYIWKEK
;
A
#
# COMPACT_ATOMS: atom_id res chain seq x y z
N MET A 1 3.93 15.17 -4.12
CA MET A 1 3.67 15.88 -5.39
C MET A 1 2.61 16.92 -5.10
N GLU A 2 2.81 18.16 -5.54
CA GLU A 2 1.86 19.25 -5.30
C GLU A 2 1.18 19.65 -6.60
N PHE A 3 -0.11 19.96 -6.49
CA PHE A 3 -0.96 20.32 -7.62
C PHE A 3 -1.39 21.78 -7.47
N CYS A 4 -1.66 22.40 -8.61
CA CYS A 4 -2.17 23.76 -8.69
C CYS A 4 -3.63 23.81 -8.23
N ASP A 5 -3.98 24.74 -7.34
CA ASP A 5 -5.34 24.86 -6.79
C ASP A 5 -6.39 25.26 -7.86
N LEU A 6 -5.97 25.94 -8.93
CA LEU A 6 -6.87 26.41 -9.99
C LEU A 6 -7.19 25.34 -11.05
N CYS A 7 -6.20 24.57 -11.49
CA CYS A 7 -6.32 23.67 -12.65
C CYS A 7 -5.92 22.23 -12.37
N ASN A 8 -5.57 21.89 -11.12
CA ASN A 8 -5.12 20.56 -10.68
C ASN A 8 -3.93 19.99 -11.47
N ASN A 9 -3.21 20.82 -12.22
CA ASN A 9 -1.98 20.42 -12.91
C ASN A 9 -0.80 20.39 -11.93
N MET A 10 0.16 19.51 -12.23
CA MET A 10 1.37 19.37 -11.42
C MET A 10 2.20 20.66 -11.41
N LEU A 11 2.66 21.06 -10.22
CA LEU A 11 3.57 22.20 -10.05
C LEU A 11 5.02 21.77 -10.30
N TYR A 12 5.78 22.65 -10.93
CA TYR A 12 7.19 22.44 -11.23
C TYR A 12 8.05 23.47 -10.50
N ILE A 13 9.23 23.04 -10.08
CA ILE A 13 10.22 23.91 -9.45
C ILE A 13 10.86 24.80 -10.52
N LYS A 14 10.91 26.11 -10.26
CA LYS A 14 11.62 27.13 -11.04
C LYS A 14 12.40 28.04 -10.08
N THR A 15 13.43 28.71 -10.60
CA THR A 15 14.16 29.76 -9.89
C THR A 15 13.69 31.12 -10.39
N ASP A 16 13.46 32.05 -9.46
CA ASP A 16 13.19 33.46 -9.79
C ASP A 16 14.50 34.22 -10.08
N GLU A 17 14.42 35.47 -10.56
CA GLU A 17 15.60 36.31 -10.84
C GLU A 17 16.47 36.56 -9.58
N GLU A 18 15.85 36.50 -8.41
CA GLU A 18 16.50 36.63 -7.10
C GLU A 18 17.09 35.30 -6.57
N ASN A 19 17.16 34.24 -7.39
CA ASN A 19 17.56 32.88 -7.01
C ASN A 19 16.66 32.22 -5.93
N ASN A 20 15.43 32.72 -5.77
CA ASN A 20 14.44 32.12 -4.88
C ASN A 20 13.76 30.91 -5.55
N LEU A 21 13.54 29.85 -4.79
CA LEU A 21 12.89 28.63 -5.28
C LEU A 21 11.36 28.79 -5.27
N ILE A 22 10.74 28.68 -6.44
CA ILE A 22 9.29 28.83 -6.62
C ILE A 22 8.69 27.59 -7.28
N LYS A 23 7.45 27.26 -6.89
CA LYS A 23 6.66 26.20 -7.52
C LYS A 23 5.64 26.84 -8.46
N ALA A 24 5.83 26.66 -9.76
CA ALA A 24 4.99 27.28 -10.79
C ALA A 24 4.21 26.23 -11.59
N CYS A 25 2.96 26.56 -11.93
CA CYS A 25 2.19 25.79 -12.90
C CYS A 25 2.69 26.09 -14.32
N LYS A 26 2.66 25.10 -15.22
CA LYS A 26 2.95 25.31 -16.66
C LYS A 26 1.71 25.72 -17.46
N HIS A 27 0.52 25.44 -16.94
CA HIS A 27 -0.73 25.65 -17.64
C HIS A 27 -1.40 26.99 -17.29
N CYS A 28 -1.21 27.47 -16.07
CA CYS A 28 -1.76 28.74 -15.60
C CYS A 28 -0.68 29.58 -14.92
N GLU A 29 -0.99 30.85 -14.63
CA GLU A 29 -0.08 31.83 -14.01
C GLU A 29 0.03 31.66 -12.49
N PHE A 30 -0.34 30.51 -11.94
CA PHE A 30 -0.23 30.23 -10.52
C PHE A 30 1.22 29.92 -10.13
N PHE A 31 1.71 30.63 -9.10
CA PHE A 31 3.00 30.39 -8.47
C PHE A 31 2.86 30.37 -6.95
N LYS A 32 3.58 29.46 -6.30
CA LYS A 32 3.67 29.33 -4.86
C LYS A 32 5.13 29.50 -4.44
N LYS A 33 5.40 30.52 -3.63
CA LYS A 33 6.72 30.73 -3.01
C LYS A 33 6.83 29.81 -1.80
N GLU A 34 7.89 29.00 -1.73
CA GLU A 34 8.18 28.21 -0.54
C GLU A 34 8.99 29.06 0.43
N SER A 35 8.42 29.38 1.60
CA SER A 35 9.06 30.20 2.63
C SER A 35 10.01 29.41 3.53
N GLU A 36 9.97 28.07 3.48
CA GLU A 36 10.78 27.20 4.32
C GLU A 36 11.68 26.32 3.45
N ILE A 37 13.00 26.35 3.73
CA ILE A 37 13.99 25.47 3.09
C ILE A 37 13.79 24.05 3.64
N LYS A 38 12.82 23.32 3.08
CA LYS A 38 12.63 21.89 3.36
C LYS A 38 13.46 21.08 2.37
N CYS A 39 14.37 20.26 2.88
CA CYS A 39 15.08 19.28 2.05
C CYS A 39 14.06 18.38 1.34
N ILE A 40 14.08 18.41 0.01
CA ILE A 40 13.27 17.50 -0.81
C ILE A 40 14.02 16.17 -0.88
N LYS A 41 13.48 15.13 -0.25
CA LYS A 41 14.01 13.78 -0.40
C LYS A 41 13.67 13.27 -1.81
N ILE A 42 14.66 13.27 -2.70
CA ILE A 42 14.50 12.93 -4.13
C ILE A 42 14.40 11.42 -4.32
N SER A 43 15.19 10.65 -3.58
CA SER A 43 15.16 9.19 -3.63
C SER A 43 15.37 8.63 -2.22
N ASP A 44 14.62 7.57 -1.93
CA ASP A 44 14.79 6.74 -0.74
C ASP A 44 14.75 5.29 -1.20
N THR A 45 15.90 4.66 -1.33
CA THR A 45 15.98 3.24 -1.69
C THR A 45 15.78 2.39 -0.45
N LYS A 46 14.53 2.30 0.01
CA LYS A 46 14.13 1.31 1.02
C LYS A 46 13.78 0.01 0.31
N TYR A 47 14.81 -0.80 0.02
CA TYR A 47 14.62 -2.15 -0.50
C TYR A 47 14.22 -3.09 0.64
N SER A 48 12.93 -3.09 0.95
CA SER A 48 12.26 -4.20 1.63
C SER A 48 11.30 -4.81 0.62
N GLU A 49 11.83 -5.54 -0.38
CA GLU A 49 11.05 -6.14 -1.48
C GLU A 49 9.83 -6.91 -0.96
N ASP A 50 10.01 -7.58 0.18
CA ASP A 50 8.97 -8.35 0.86
C ASP A 50 7.75 -7.52 1.27
N ASP A 51 7.95 -6.30 1.77
CA ASP A 51 6.85 -5.47 2.26
C ASP A 51 6.10 -4.81 1.11
N LEU A 52 6.78 -4.50 0.00
CA LEU A 52 6.11 -3.95 -1.19
C LEU A 52 5.20 -5.01 -1.83
N LEU A 53 5.73 -6.22 -2.05
CA LEU A 53 4.97 -7.34 -2.62
C LEU A 53 3.81 -7.75 -1.70
N TYR A 54 4.03 -7.75 -0.39
CA TYR A 54 2.97 -8.01 0.57
C TYR A 54 1.84 -6.96 0.48
N ASN A 55 2.18 -5.67 0.54
CA ASN A 55 1.20 -4.59 0.50
C ASN A 55 0.40 -4.53 -0.81
N GLN A 56 0.99 -4.88 -1.95
CA GLN A 56 0.29 -4.94 -3.24
C GLN A 56 -0.79 -6.04 -3.27
N ASN A 57 -0.56 -7.15 -2.58
CA ASN A 57 -1.46 -8.30 -2.58
C ASN A 57 -2.52 -8.25 -1.47
N ILE A 58 -2.44 -7.28 -0.55
CA ILE A 58 -3.46 -7.06 0.47
C ILE A 58 -4.68 -6.40 -0.16
N ASN A 59 -5.81 -7.10 -0.16
CA ASN A 59 -7.09 -6.54 -0.56
C ASN A 59 -8.20 -7.00 0.41
N LYS A 60 -9.02 -6.06 0.86
CA LYS A 60 -10.15 -6.30 1.77
C LYS A 60 -11.22 -7.22 1.16
N TYR A 61 -11.28 -7.28 -0.17
CA TYR A 61 -12.32 -8.03 -0.89
C TYR A 61 -11.93 -9.47 -1.24
N LEU A 62 -10.71 -9.92 -0.90
CA LEU A 62 -10.23 -11.28 -1.23
C LEU A 62 -11.16 -12.38 -0.67
N ARG A 63 -11.80 -12.13 0.48
CA ARG A 63 -12.79 -13.04 1.08
C ARG A 63 -13.95 -13.37 0.13
N TYR A 64 -14.41 -12.39 -0.64
CA TYR A 64 -15.60 -12.52 -1.47
C TYR A 64 -15.33 -13.17 -2.82
N ASP A 65 -14.06 -13.42 -3.15
CA ASP A 65 -13.69 -14.05 -4.40
C ASP A 65 -13.91 -15.58 -4.32
N PRO A 66 -14.84 -16.15 -5.11
CA PRO A 66 -15.08 -17.58 -5.12
C PRO A 66 -13.97 -18.37 -5.83
N THR A 67 -13.15 -17.73 -6.67
CA THR A 67 -12.09 -18.37 -7.48
C THR A 67 -10.82 -18.66 -6.67
N LEU A 68 -10.62 -17.94 -5.57
CA LEU A 68 -9.49 -18.18 -4.68
C LEU A 68 -9.68 -19.46 -3.87
N ARG A 69 -8.60 -20.24 -3.77
CA ARG A 69 -8.62 -21.52 -3.06
C ARG A 69 -8.73 -21.31 -1.56
N ARG A 70 -9.69 -22.00 -0.94
CA ARG A 70 -9.91 -22.04 0.51
C ARG A 70 -9.39 -23.37 1.08
N ILE A 71 -8.67 -23.30 2.19
CA ILE A 71 -8.14 -24.42 2.96
C ILE A 71 -8.94 -24.55 4.27
N ARG A 72 -9.13 -25.79 4.73
CA ARG A 72 -9.74 -26.18 6.01
C ARG A 72 -8.78 -27.06 6.80
N ASP A 73 -7.58 -26.56 7.06
CA ASP A 73 -6.56 -27.31 7.79
C ASP A 73 -6.62 -26.91 9.28
N PRO A 74 -6.66 -27.89 10.21
CA PRO A 74 -6.70 -27.60 11.64
C PRO A 74 -5.40 -26.95 12.16
N ASN A 75 -4.29 -27.13 11.45
CA ASN A 75 -2.99 -26.54 11.81
C ASN A 75 -2.90 -25.04 11.51
N ILE A 76 -3.75 -24.51 10.63
CA ILE A 76 -3.74 -23.10 10.25
C ILE A 76 -5.01 -22.50 10.84
N SER A 77 -4.88 -21.88 12.01
CA SER A 77 -5.98 -21.17 12.68
C SER A 77 -5.89 -19.66 12.47
N CYS A 78 -7.03 -18.98 12.55
CA CYS A 78 -7.04 -17.53 12.49
C CYS A 78 -6.31 -16.95 13.72
N LYS A 79 -5.27 -16.15 13.51
CA LYS A 79 -4.51 -15.49 14.59
C LYS A 79 -5.25 -14.32 15.26
N ASN A 80 -6.47 -14.00 14.81
CA ASN A 80 -7.27 -12.93 15.40
C ASN A 80 -8.03 -13.46 16.62
N SER A 81 -7.74 -12.91 17.80
CA SER A 81 -8.37 -13.27 19.08
C SER A 81 -9.87 -12.99 19.13
N GLU A 82 -10.39 -12.09 18.29
CA GLU A 82 -11.81 -11.74 18.22
C GLU A 82 -12.61 -12.66 17.27
N CYS A 83 -11.94 -13.56 16.56
CA CYS A 83 -12.57 -14.43 15.57
C CYS A 83 -13.14 -15.68 16.24
N ASN A 84 -14.45 -15.68 16.52
CA ASN A 84 -15.10 -16.77 17.25
C ASN A 84 -15.64 -17.87 16.32
N VAL A 85 -14.74 -18.47 15.52
CA VAL A 85 -15.12 -19.49 14.53
C VAL A 85 -14.77 -20.88 15.06
N SER A 86 -15.76 -21.78 15.06
CA SER A 86 -15.55 -23.21 15.33
C SER A 86 -14.58 -23.82 14.30
N GLU A 87 -13.61 -24.61 14.76
CA GLU A 87 -12.56 -25.23 13.93
C GLU A 87 -13.12 -25.91 12.67
N ASP A 88 -14.26 -26.59 12.78
CA ASP A 88 -14.93 -27.31 11.69
C ASP A 88 -15.44 -26.43 10.54
N LYS A 89 -15.69 -25.15 10.80
CA LYS A 89 -16.20 -24.18 9.81
C LYS A 89 -15.15 -23.19 9.36
N GLN A 90 -13.95 -23.27 9.91
CA GLN A 90 -12.90 -22.31 9.62
C GLN A 90 -12.39 -22.51 8.19
N GLN A 91 -12.45 -21.44 7.41
CA GLN A 91 -11.90 -21.40 6.05
C GLN A 91 -10.86 -20.28 5.97
N ILE A 92 -9.71 -20.61 5.39
CA ILE A 92 -8.62 -19.68 5.20
C ILE A 92 -8.24 -19.68 3.73
N LEU A 93 -8.13 -18.48 3.16
CA LEU A 93 -7.56 -18.27 1.83
C LEU A 93 -6.06 -18.12 1.97
N TYR A 94 -5.31 -18.68 1.03
CA TYR A 94 -3.87 -18.51 0.97
C TYR A 94 -3.50 -17.99 -0.42
N ILE A 95 -2.66 -16.95 -0.46
CA ILE A 95 -2.20 -16.31 -1.68
C ILE A 95 -0.68 -16.28 -1.65
N LYS A 96 -0.06 -16.84 -2.67
CA LYS A 96 1.38 -16.86 -2.83
C LYS A 96 1.82 -15.53 -3.44
N TYR A 97 2.50 -14.70 -2.67
CA TYR A 97 2.96 -13.37 -3.14
C TYR A 97 4.42 -13.38 -3.59
N ASP A 98 5.24 -14.30 -3.06
CA ASP A 98 6.62 -14.50 -3.49
C ASP A 98 6.81 -15.95 -3.92
N SER A 99 7.10 -16.14 -5.21
CA SER A 99 7.28 -17.46 -5.78
C SER A 99 8.62 -18.11 -5.50
N LYS A 100 9.66 -17.30 -5.28
CA LYS A 100 11.03 -17.75 -5.06
C LYS A 100 11.22 -18.18 -3.62
N ASN A 101 10.76 -17.34 -2.68
CA ASN A 101 10.91 -17.60 -1.24
C ASN A 101 9.71 -18.36 -0.65
N MET A 102 8.74 -18.77 -1.48
CA MET A 102 7.55 -19.52 -1.05
C MET A 102 6.78 -18.82 0.08
N LYS A 103 6.63 -17.49 -0.01
CA LYS A 103 5.93 -16.71 1.02
C LYS A 103 4.44 -16.62 0.71
N TYR A 104 3.63 -16.78 1.75
CA TYR A 104 2.18 -16.83 1.66
C TYR A 104 1.52 -15.73 2.52
N LEU A 105 0.44 -15.21 1.98
CA LEU A 105 -0.50 -14.32 2.65
C LEU A 105 -1.75 -15.14 2.97
N TYR A 106 -2.17 -15.12 4.23
CA TYR A 106 -3.35 -15.83 4.71
C TYR A 106 -4.46 -14.85 5.02
N VAL A 107 -5.68 -15.18 4.63
CA VAL A 107 -6.88 -14.40 4.90
C VAL A 107 -7.94 -15.28 5.53
N CYS A 108 -8.48 -14.88 6.68
CA CYS A 108 -9.60 -15.58 7.28
C CYS A 108 -10.89 -15.25 6.54
N ASP A 109 -11.63 -16.28 6.11
CA ASP A 109 -12.91 -16.11 5.41
C ASP A 109 -14.03 -15.59 6.34
N HIS A 110 -13.85 -15.54 7.66
CA HIS A 110 -14.90 -15.13 8.60
C HIS A 110 -14.76 -13.70 9.10
N CYS A 111 -13.56 -13.33 9.56
CA CYS A 111 -13.28 -11.98 10.06
C CYS A 111 -12.55 -11.10 9.04
N GLY A 112 -12.05 -11.65 7.93
CA GLY A 112 -11.28 -10.90 6.93
C GLY A 112 -9.88 -10.49 7.42
N TYR A 113 -9.42 -11.03 8.55
CA TYR A 113 -8.09 -10.74 9.06
C TYR A 113 -7.03 -11.31 8.11
N ILE A 114 -6.02 -10.50 7.80
CA ILE A 114 -4.94 -10.84 6.87
C ILE A 114 -3.64 -10.92 7.67
N TRP A 115 -2.90 -12.02 7.52
CA TRP A 115 -1.59 -12.19 8.14
C TRP A 115 -0.62 -12.91 7.23
N LYS A 116 0.67 -12.69 7.46
CA LYS A 116 1.76 -13.50 6.92
C LYS A 116 2.39 -14.32 8.04
N GLU A 117 2.93 -15.48 7.69
CA GLU A 117 3.87 -16.17 8.56
C GLU A 117 5.23 -15.44 8.48
N LYS A 118 5.91 -15.30 9.62
CA LYS A 118 7.20 -14.60 9.69
C LYS A 118 8.31 -15.44 9.08
#